data_AF-A0A9E5BLW9-F1
#
_entry.id   AF-A0A9E5BLW9-F1
#
_cell.length_a   1.000
_cell.length_b   1.000
_cell.length_c   1.000
_cell.angle_alpha   90.00
_cell.angle_beta   90.00
_cell.angle_gamma   90.00
#
_symmetry.space_group_name_H-M   'P 1'
#
loop_
_entity.id
_entity.type
_entity.pdbx_description
1 polymer ?
#
loop_
_entity_poly.entity_id
_entity_poly.type
_entity_poly.pdbx_seq_one_letter_code
_entity_poly.pdbx_strand_id
1 'polypeptide(L)'
;MSTKSYPVTPRVLEAMEVTKRGCEELLVEADWLQKLARSEATQKPLRIKLGLDPTAPDIHLGHTVVLNKLRQLQDLGHTVIFLIGDFTSMIGDPSGRNSTRPPLTPEEIAVNAKTYYQQASIILDPSKTEVRYNSEWCDALGARGMITLAAKYTVARMLERDDFTKRYRGGVPISVHEFLYPLMQGYDSVALQSDLELGGTDQKFNLLVGRELQKEYGQEPQCILTMPLLVGLDGVEKMSKSKGNYIGINEPANEMFGKVMSISDELMWSYFTLLSFRPMAEIDLMKQEVAAGRNPRDCKVLLGQEIVERFHSQQAAIKALEDFNHR
;
A
#
# COMPACT_ATOMS: atom_id res chain seq x y z
N MET A 1 -5.22 -22.67 21.58
CA MET A 1 -4.65 -23.80 20.82
C MET A 1 -3.13 -23.72 20.96
N SER A 2 -2.47 -24.84 21.28
CA SER A 2 -1.00 -24.90 21.38
C SER A 2 -0.40 -24.41 20.07
N THR A 3 0.22 -23.22 20.08
CA THR A 3 0.87 -22.64 18.91
C THR A 3 2.06 -23.51 18.56
N LYS A 4 1.88 -24.37 17.56
CA LYS A 4 2.98 -25.13 16.97
C LYS A 4 3.98 -24.10 16.43
N SER A 5 5.11 -23.93 17.12
CA SER A 5 6.16 -23.03 16.67
C SER A 5 6.93 -23.71 15.53
N TYR A 6 7.14 -22.96 14.45
CA TYR A 6 7.90 -23.42 13.28
C TYR A 6 9.34 -22.94 13.38
N PRO A 7 10.33 -23.71 12.90
CA PRO A 7 11.74 -23.33 12.98
C PRO A 7 12.01 -22.08 12.15
N VAL A 8 12.76 -21.14 12.72
CA VAL A 8 13.22 -19.94 12.01
C VAL A 8 14.52 -20.26 11.30
N THR A 9 14.48 -20.33 9.97
CA THR A 9 15.64 -20.62 9.11
C THR A 9 16.29 -19.32 8.62
N PRO A 10 17.50 -19.39 8.03
CA PRO A 10 18.11 -18.23 7.37
C PRO A 10 17.22 -17.60 6.29
N ARG A 11 16.46 -18.41 5.54
CA ARG A 11 15.54 -17.93 4.50
C ARG A 11 14.33 -17.20 5.09
N VAL A 12 13.84 -17.63 6.26
CA VAL A 12 12.80 -16.90 6.99
C VAL A 12 13.30 -15.53 7.46
N LEU A 13 14.56 -15.45 7.92
CA LEU A 13 15.17 -14.18 8.30
C LEU A 13 15.35 -13.26 7.08
N GLU A 14 15.78 -13.80 5.94
CA GLU A 14 15.86 -13.04 4.69
C GLU A 14 14.48 -12.51 4.25
N ALA A 15 13.43 -13.34 4.32
CA ALA A 15 12.06 -12.94 4.05
C ALA A 15 11.57 -11.83 5.01
N MET A 16 11.99 -11.87 6.27
CA MET A 16 11.72 -10.83 7.25
C MET A 16 12.41 -9.51 6.88
N GLU A 17 13.68 -9.54 6.48
CA GLU A 17 14.41 -8.36 6.02
C GLU A 17 13.76 -7.74 4.76
N VAL A 18 13.35 -8.57 3.79
CA VAL A 18 12.58 -8.12 2.61
C VAL A 18 11.26 -7.47 3.03
N THR A 19 10.56 -8.06 4.00
CA THR A 19 9.32 -7.48 4.55
C THR A 19 9.59 -6.10 5.16
N LYS A 20 10.61 -5.98 6.01
CA LYS A 20 10.93 -4.76 6.77
C LYS A 20 11.56 -3.64 5.95
N ARG A 21 12.10 -3.94 4.76
CA ARG A 21 12.67 -2.92 3.87
C ARG A 21 11.67 -1.78 3.61
N GLY A 22 11.99 -0.59 4.07
CA GLY A 22 11.22 0.64 3.82
C GLY A 22 9.82 0.66 4.43
N CYS A 23 9.45 -0.30 5.29
CA CYS A 23 8.20 -0.21 6.02
C CYS A 23 8.31 0.82 7.15
N GLU A 24 7.20 1.47 7.49
CA GLU A 24 7.12 2.30 8.69
C GLU A 24 7.00 1.40 9.93
N GLU A 25 6.11 0.42 9.88
CA GLU A 25 5.80 -0.43 11.03
C GLU A 25 5.29 -1.81 10.60
N LEU A 26 5.69 -2.85 11.33
CA LEU A 26 5.17 -4.21 11.19
C LEU A 26 4.62 -4.68 12.54
N LEU A 27 3.31 -4.96 12.61
CA LEU A 27 2.62 -5.37 13.84
C LEU A 27 1.80 -6.65 13.66
N VAL A 28 2.04 -7.74 14.37
CA VAL A 28 3.06 -8.00 15.38
C VAL A 28 4.23 -8.72 14.71
N GLU A 29 5.45 -8.18 14.81
CA GLU A 29 6.63 -8.76 14.15
C GLU A 29 6.85 -10.24 14.48
N ALA A 30 6.67 -10.63 15.74
CA ALA A 30 6.85 -12.01 16.18
C ALA A 30 5.83 -12.97 15.53
N ASP A 31 4.58 -12.52 15.37
CA ASP A 31 3.53 -13.29 14.68
C ASP A 31 3.90 -13.44 13.20
N TRP A 32 4.38 -12.37 12.56
CA TRP A 32 4.79 -12.40 11.16
C TRP A 32 5.95 -13.37 10.93
N LEU A 33 6.97 -13.34 11.80
CA LEU A 33 8.09 -14.27 11.75
C LEU A 33 7.64 -15.74 11.83
N GLN A 34 6.69 -16.05 12.72
CA GLN A 34 6.13 -17.40 12.83
C GLN A 34 5.25 -17.78 11.63
N LYS A 35 4.51 -16.83 11.03
CA LYS A 35 3.75 -17.05 9.79
C LYS A 35 4.67 -17.34 8.61
N LEU A 36 5.78 -16.61 8.47
CA LEU A 36 6.83 -16.88 7.48
C LEU A 36 7.43 -18.28 7.67
N ALA A 37 7.82 -18.61 8.91
CA ALA A 37 8.36 -19.94 9.25
C ALA A 37 7.37 -21.07 8.95
N ARG A 38 6.07 -20.86 9.22
CA ARG A 38 5.00 -21.80 8.84
C ARG A 38 4.90 -21.95 7.33
N SER A 39 4.90 -20.84 6.60
CA SER A 39 4.78 -20.84 5.15
C SER A 39 5.92 -21.61 4.51
N GLU A 40 7.16 -21.36 4.97
CA GLU A 40 8.33 -22.11 4.52
C GLU A 40 8.22 -23.60 4.87
N ALA A 41 7.93 -23.95 6.12
CA ALA A 41 7.90 -25.35 6.55
C ALA A 41 6.78 -26.16 5.87
N THR A 42 5.66 -25.52 5.52
CA THR A 42 4.49 -26.18 4.93
C THR A 42 4.38 -26.02 3.42
N GLN A 43 5.21 -25.17 2.81
CA GLN A 43 5.13 -24.76 1.40
C GLN A 43 3.75 -24.21 1.00
N LYS A 44 3.02 -23.62 1.98
CA LYS A 44 1.74 -22.97 1.74
C LYS A 44 1.92 -21.45 1.73
N PRO A 45 1.58 -20.77 0.62
CA PRO A 45 1.62 -19.31 0.54
C PRO A 45 0.75 -18.66 1.62
N LEU A 46 1.21 -17.53 2.15
CA LEU A 46 0.41 -16.65 3.01
C LEU A 46 -0.48 -15.76 2.14
N ARG A 47 -1.59 -15.29 2.72
CA ARG A 47 -2.55 -14.41 2.06
C ARG A 47 -2.33 -12.96 2.47
N ILE A 48 -1.90 -12.12 1.51
CA ILE A 48 -1.53 -10.73 1.76
C ILE A 48 -2.56 -9.79 1.15
N LYS A 49 -3.30 -9.04 1.96
CA LYS A 49 -4.35 -8.12 1.48
C LYS A 49 -3.83 -6.70 1.32
N LEU A 50 -4.22 -6.04 0.23
CA LEU A 50 -4.20 -4.59 0.09
C LEU A 50 -5.57 -4.15 -0.45
N GLY A 51 -6.28 -3.33 0.32
CA GLY A 51 -7.54 -2.70 -0.10
C GLY A 51 -7.31 -1.34 -0.73
N LEU A 52 -7.98 -1.06 -1.84
CA LEU A 52 -7.93 0.22 -2.53
C LEU A 52 -9.33 0.65 -2.97
N ASP A 53 -9.72 1.86 -2.61
CA ASP A 53 -10.96 2.48 -3.09
C ASP A 53 -10.68 3.18 -4.43
N PRO A 54 -11.29 2.72 -5.56
CA PRO A 54 -11.06 3.25 -6.90
C PRO A 54 -11.72 4.62 -7.12
N THR A 55 -11.22 5.62 -6.40
CA THR A 55 -11.78 6.98 -6.38
C THR A 55 -11.27 7.87 -7.51
N ALA A 56 -10.22 7.45 -8.22
CA ALA A 56 -9.69 8.10 -9.41
C ALA A 56 -9.07 7.04 -10.34
N PRO A 57 -9.06 7.28 -11.67
CA PRO A 57 -8.59 6.29 -12.64
C PRO A 57 -7.07 6.13 -12.65
N ASP A 58 -6.27 7.20 -12.53
CA ASP A 58 -4.80 7.09 -12.65
C ASP A 58 -4.07 7.09 -11.31
N ILE A 59 -3.05 6.25 -11.23
CA ILE A 59 -2.12 6.18 -10.12
C ILE A 59 -0.88 7.05 -10.37
N HIS A 60 -0.15 7.30 -9.29
CA HIS A 60 1.11 8.03 -9.28
C HIS A 60 2.10 7.26 -8.40
N LEU A 61 3.38 7.63 -8.43
CA LEU A 61 4.42 6.88 -7.70
C LEU A 61 4.12 6.68 -6.21
N GLY A 62 3.43 7.63 -5.55
CA GLY A 62 2.96 7.45 -4.17
C GLY A 62 2.09 6.20 -3.94
N HIS A 63 1.22 5.83 -4.90
CA HIS A 63 0.44 4.59 -4.83
C HIS A 63 1.31 3.36 -5.09
N THR A 64 2.38 3.50 -5.86
CA THR A 64 3.25 2.38 -6.22
C THR A 64 4.08 1.87 -5.04
N VAL A 65 4.24 2.64 -3.96
CA VAL A 65 4.97 2.21 -2.75
C VAL A 65 4.39 0.92 -2.18
N VAL A 66 3.07 0.88 -1.97
CA VAL A 66 2.39 -0.32 -1.46
C VAL A 66 2.37 -1.45 -2.51
N LEU A 67 2.27 -1.11 -3.80
CA LEU A 67 2.32 -2.11 -4.89
C LEU A 67 3.69 -2.78 -5.01
N ASN A 68 4.77 -2.02 -4.85
CA ASN A 68 6.14 -2.54 -4.84
C ASN A 68 6.36 -3.46 -3.65
N LYS A 69 5.80 -3.13 -2.47
CA LYS A 69 5.84 -4.01 -1.30
C LYS A 69 5.06 -5.31 -1.55
N LEU A 70 3.87 -5.23 -2.15
CA LEU A 70 3.15 -6.44 -2.57
C LEU A 70 3.99 -7.28 -3.52
N ARG A 71 4.63 -6.67 -4.52
CA ARG A 71 5.51 -7.38 -5.46
C ARG A 71 6.64 -8.11 -4.74
N GLN A 72 7.31 -7.47 -3.79
CA GLN A 72 8.33 -8.11 -2.96
C GLN A 72 7.78 -9.34 -2.21
N LEU A 73 6.55 -9.27 -1.69
CA LEU A 73 5.90 -10.40 -1.01
C LEU A 73 5.49 -11.51 -2.00
N GLN A 74 5.16 -11.19 -3.26
CA GLN A 74 4.97 -12.19 -4.32
C GLN A 74 6.28 -12.91 -4.69
N ASP A 75 7.40 -12.17 -4.69
CA ASP A 75 8.71 -12.74 -4.97
C ASP A 75 9.16 -13.69 -3.84
N LEU A 76 8.69 -13.49 -2.60
CA LEU A 76 8.80 -14.47 -1.50
C LEU A 76 7.89 -15.70 -1.66
N GLY A 77 7.00 -15.72 -2.67
CA GLY A 77 6.11 -16.84 -2.97
C GLY A 77 4.75 -16.77 -2.31
N HIS A 78 4.34 -15.62 -1.77
CA HIS A 78 3.02 -15.42 -1.19
C HIS A 78 1.97 -15.01 -2.22
N THR A 79 0.71 -15.24 -1.90
CA THR A 79 -0.42 -14.80 -2.72
C THR A 79 -0.84 -13.42 -2.25
N VAL A 80 -0.81 -12.44 -3.15
CA VAL A 80 -1.34 -11.11 -2.85
C VAL A 80 -2.78 -11.01 -3.33
N ILE A 81 -3.61 -10.35 -2.54
CA ILE A 81 -5.01 -10.10 -2.80
C ILE A 81 -5.14 -8.59 -3.01
N PHE A 82 -5.39 -8.23 -4.26
CA PHE A 82 -5.70 -6.88 -4.67
C PHE A 82 -7.21 -6.67 -4.53
N LEU A 83 -7.61 -6.09 -3.40
CA LEU A 83 -9.01 -5.88 -3.06
C LEU A 83 -9.49 -4.53 -3.57
N ILE A 84 -10.47 -4.58 -4.46
CA ILE A 84 -11.21 -3.41 -4.94
C ILE A 84 -12.34 -3.13 -3.97
N GLY A 85 -12.30 -1.95 -3.36
CA GLY A 85 -13.29 -1.49 -2.40
C GLY A 85 -14.53 -0.89 -3.07
N ASP A 86 -15.27 -1.66 -3.86
CA ASP A 86 -16.45 -1.18 -4.58
C ASP A 86 -17.63 -0.87 -3.64
N PHE A 87 -17.81 -1.67 -2.59
CA PHE A 87 -18.78 -1.38 -1.53
C PHE A 87 -18.32 -0.24 -0.62
N THR A 88 -17.06 -0.28 -0.17
CA THR A 88 -16.49 0.75 0.73
C THR A 88 -16.40 2.12 0.09
N SER A 89 -16.23 2.20 -1.23
CA SER A 89 -16.27 3.46 -1.99
C SER A 89 -17.62 4.18 -1.90
N MET A 90 -18.73 3.45 -1.66
CA MET A 90 -20.05 4.06 -1.44
C MET A 90 -20.16 4.74 -0.06
N ILE A 91 -19.37 4.28 0.93
CA ILE A 91 -19.29 4.87 2.28
C ILE A 91 -18.29 6.04 2.27
N GLY A 92 -17.11 5.82 1.67
CA GLY A 92 -16.02 6.76 1.57
C GLY A 92 -15.08 6.76 2.78
N ASP A 93 -13.80 6.45 2.56
CA ASP A 93 -12.79 6.44 3.62
C ASP A 93 -12.59 7.85 4.26
N PRO A 94 -12.81 8.01 5.57
CA PRO A 94 -12.52 9.26 6.26
C PRO A 94 -11.02 9.47 6.55
N SER A 95 -10.16 8.45 6.38
CA SER A 95 -8.82 8.40 6.98
C SER A 95 -7.91 9.52 6.48
N GLY A 96 -7.38 10.30 7.42
CA GLY A 96 -6.50 11.44 7.11
C GLY A 96 -7.16 12.58 6.34
N ARG A 97 -8.49 12.72 6.42
CA ARG A 97 -9.27 13.75 5.70
C ARG A 97 -10.09 14.65 6.62
N ASN A 98 -10.31 15.88 6.15
CA ASN A 98 -11.11 16.90 6.82
C ASN A 98 -12.48 17.17 6.16
N SER A 99 -12.78 16.55 5.01
CA SER A 99 -14.03 16.74 4.26
C SER A 99 -14.50 15.45 3.59
N THR A 100 -15.82 15.30 3.46
CA THR A 100 -16.47 14.21 2.73
C THR A 100 -16.28 14.35 1.21
N ARG A 101 -16.09 13.24 0.50
CA ARG A 101 -16.06 13.21 -0.97
C ARG A 101 -17.48 13.00 -1.53
N PRO A 102 -17.78 13.50 -2.74
CA PRO A 102 -19.01 13.13 -3.43
C PRO A 102 -19.02 11.61 -3.70
N PRO A 103 -20.17 10.94 -3.58
CA PRO A 103 -20.30 9.52 -3.89
C PRO A 103 -20.11 9.26 -5.39
N LEU A 104 -19.47 8.16 -5.74
CA LEU A 104 -19.33 7.68 -7.12
C LEU A 104 -20.44 6.70 -7.47
N THR A 105 -20.83 6.61 -8.74
CA THR A 105 -21.76 5.58 -9.19
C THR A 105 -21.07 4.21 -9.30
N PRO A 106 -21.81 3.08 -9.23
CA PRO A 106 -21.23 1.75 -9.44
C PRO A 106 -20.50 1.62 -10.79
N GLU A 107 -21.01 2.26 -11.84
CA GLU A 107 -20.39 2.25 -13.17
C GLU A 107 -19.04 2.99 -13.18
N GLU A 108 -18.96 4.14 -12.51
CA GLU A 108 -17.71 4.89 -12.36
C GLU A 108 -16.67 4.09 -11.57
N ILE A 109 -17.10 3.45 -10.47
CA ILE A 109 -16.26 2.57 -9.65
C ILE A 109 -15.71 1.42 -10.49
N ALA A 110 -16.54 0.78 -11.31
CA ALA A 110 -16.11 -0.32 -12.18
C ALA A 110 -15.08 0.11 -13.23
N VAL A 111 -15.28 1.28 -13.86
CA VAL A 111 -14.33 1.85 -14.83
C VAL A 111 -13.00 2.20 -14.17
N ASN A 112 -13.05 2.86 -13.01
CA ASN A 112 -11.84 3.20 -12.26
C ASN A 112 -11.10 1.95 -11.81
N ALA A 113 -11.80 0.94 -11.29
CA ALA A 113 -11.23 -0.32 -10.84
C ALA A 113 -10.48 -1.05 -11.96
N LYS A 114 -11.07 -1.12 -13.16
CA LYS A 114 -10.42 -1.72 -14.34
C LYS A 114 -9.12 -1.01 -14.69
N THR A 115 -9.15 0.32 -14.75
CA THR A 115 -8.00 1.15 -15.12
C THR A 115 -6.90 1.07 -14.06
N TYR A 116 -7.30 1.05 -12.78
CA TYR A 116 -6.39 0.91 -11.66
C TYR A 116 -5.71 -0.46 -11.66
N TYR A 117 -6.46 -1.54 -11.89
CA TYR A 117 -5.87 -2.88 -11.96
C TYR A 117 -4.90 -3.04 -13.13
N GLN A 118 -5.24 -2.50 -14.31
CA GLN A 118 -4.33 -2.50 -15.47
C GLN A 118 -2.99 -1.84 -15.12
N GLN A 119 -3.04 -0.71 -14.42
CA GLN A 119 -1.86 0.01 -13.96
C GLN A 119 -1.09 -0.76 -12.88
N ALA A 120 -1.78 -1.35 -11.90
CA ALA A 120 -1.17 -2.16 -10.86
C ALA A 120 -0.51 -3.43 -11.42
N SER A 121 -1.07 -4.02 -12.48
CA SER A 121 -0.52 -5.22 -13.14
C SER A 121 0.80 -4.99 -13.89
N ILE A 122 1.21 -3.73 -14.08
CA ILE A 122 2.57 -3.42 -14.56
C ILE A 122 3.61 -3.79 -13.49
N ILE A 123 3.23 -3.70 -12.21
CA ILE A 123 4.10 -3.97 -11.06
C ILE A 123 3.90 -5.40 -10.54
N LEU A 124 2.63 -5.81 -10.37
CA LEU A 124 2.27 -7.09 -9.76
C LEU A 124 2.36 -8.24 -10.74
N ASP A 125 2.76 -9.42 -10.26
CA ASP A 125 2.67 -10.67 -11.03
C ASP A 125 1.21 -11.17 -11.09
N PRO A 126 0.55 -11.20 -12.25
CA PRO A 126 -0.83 -11.67 -12.34
C PRO A 126 -1.02 -13.12 -11.90
N SER A 127 0.00 -13.98 -12.04
CA SER A 127 -0.08 -15.40 -11.64
C SER A 127 -0.11 -15.62 -10.13
N LYS A 128 0.31 -14.60 -9.36
CA LYS A 128 0.33 -14.59 -7.90
C LYS A 128 -0.59 -13.52 -7.31
N THR A 129 -1.52 -12.99 -8.11
CA THR A 129 -2.47 -11.94 -7.69
C THR A 129 -3.90 -12.45 -7.78
N GLU A 130 -4.62 -12.40 -6.66
CA GLU A 130 -6.07 -12.53 -6.63
C GLU A 130 -6.70 -11.13 -6.68
N VAL A 131 -7.56 -10.86 -7.65
CA VAL A 131 -8.38 -9.64 -7.66
C VAL A 131 -9.74 -9.98 -7.07
N ARG A 132 -10.18 -9.22 -6.06
CA ARG A 132 -11.45 -9.43 -5.36
C ARG A 132 -12.20 -8.12 -5.20
N TYR A 133 -13.51 -8.20 -5.04
CA TYR A 133 -14.40 -7.07 -4.83
C TYR A 133 -15.11 -7.24 -3.49
N ASN A 134 -15.13 -6.20 -2.63
CA ASN A 134 -15.73 -6.38 -1.31
C ASN A 134 -17.26 -6.48 -1.32
N SER A 135 -17.92 -6.03 -2.39
CA SER A 135 -19.34 -6.32 -2.63
C SER A 135 -19.68 -7.82 -2.57
N GLU A 136 -18.75 -8.72 -2.93
CA GLU A 136 -18.93 -10.18 -2.92
C GLU A 136 -19.42 -10.74 -1.58
N TRP A 137 -19.03 -10.11 -0.47
CA TRP A 137 -19.47 -10.49 0.87
C TRP A 137 -20.24 -9.37 1.59
N CYS A 138 -19.98 -8.10 1.27
CA CYS A 138 -20.65 -6.98 1.92
C CYS A 138 -22.13 -6.92 1.57
N ASP A 139 -22.51 -7.18 0.32
CA ASP A 139 -23.92 -7.19 -0.10
C ASP A 139 -24.69 -8.34 0.56
N ALA A 140 -24.03 -9.48 0.75
CA ALA A 140 -24.61 -10.67 1.37
C ALA A 140 -24.83 -10.53 2.89
N LEU A 141 -24.17 -9.58 3.57
CA LEU A 141 -24.41 -9.32 5.00
C LEU A 141 -25.86 -8.91 5.27
N GLY A 142 -26.41 -8.07 4.38
CA GLY A 142 -27.67 -7.37 4.60
C GLY A 142 -27.71 -6.57 5.91
N ALA A 143 -28.89 -6.03 6.25
CA ALA A 143 -29.04 -5.21 7.46
C ALA A 143 -28.71 -5.98 8.76
N ARG A 144 -29.06 -7.28 8.83
CA ARG A 144 -28.81 -8.09 10.03
C ARG A 144 -27.33 -8.39 10.23
N GLY A 145 -26.60 -8.71 9.16
CA GLY A 145 -25.15 -8.89 9.22
C GLY A 145 -24.46 -7.59 9.63
N MET A 146 -24.94 -6.46 9.11
CA MET A 146 -24.40 -5.15 9.47
C MET A 146 -24.58 -4.81 10.97
N ILE A 147 -25.77 -5.07 11.52
CA ILE A 147 -26.02 -4.90 12.97
C ILE A 147 -25.11 -5.81 13.79
N THR A 148 -24.93 -7.05 13.37
CA THR A 148 -24.07 -8.02 14.06
C THR A 148 -22.61 -7.55 14.06
N LEU A 149 -22.14 -7.02 12.93
CA LEU A 149 -20.79 -6.47 12.81
C LEU A 149 -20.60 -5.21 13.66
N ALA A 150 -21.57 -4.29 13.63
CA ALA A 150 -21.54 -3.07 14.45
C ALA A 150 -21.54 -3.38 15.95
N ALA A 151 -22.16 -4.47 16.39
CA ALA A 151 -22.15 -4.89 17.79
C ALA A 151 -20.77 -5.37 18.29
N LYS A 152 -19.81 -5.65 17.39
CA LYS A 152 -18.45 -6.11 17.74
C LYS A 152 -17.49 -4.99 18.10
N TYR A 153 -17.87 -3.73 17.91
CA TYR A 153 -16.98 -2.59 18.13
C TYR A 153 -17.70 -1.43 18.81
N THR A 154 -17.02 -0.72 19.70
CA THR A 154 -17.65 0.37 20.46
C THR A 154 -17.40 1.72 19.81
N VAL A 155 -18.36 2.64 19.97
CA VAL A 155 -18.20 4.03 19.55
C VAL A 155 -16.98 4.68 20.22
N ALA A 156 -16.72 4.37 21.50
CA ALA A 156 -15.55 4.87 22.21
C ALA A 156 -14.25 4.52 21.50
N ARG A 157 -14.08 3.26 21.06
CA ARG A 157 -12.91 2.83 20.29
C ARG A 157 -12.85 3.47 18.91
N MET A 158 -13.99 3.73 18.26
CA MET A 158 -14.00 4.46 16.99
C MET A 158 -13.50 5.90 17.17
N LEU A 159 -13.90 6.55 18.25
CA LEU A 159 -13.48 7.91 18.54
C LEU A 159 -11.99 8.02 18.89
N GLU A 160 -11.30 6.93 19.28
CA GLU A 160 -9.83 6.91 19.46
C GLU A 160 -9.06 7.14 18.15
N ARG A 161 -9.72 7.00 16.99
CA ARG A 161 -9.12 7.32 15.69
C ARG A 161 -8.86 8.83 15.58
N ASP A 162 -7.64 9.21 15.18
CA ASP A 162 -7.16 10.59 15.22
C ASP A 162 -8.05 11.61 14.50
N ASP A 163 -8.55 11.27 13.31
CA ASP A 163 -9.40 12.14 12.50
C ASP A 163 -10.80 12.31 13.10
N PHE A 164 -11.42 11.24 13.61
CA PHE A 164 -12.67 11.32 14.36
C PHE A 164 -12.48 12.08 15.66
N THR A 165 -11.40 11.87 16.41
CA THR A 165 -11.05 12.68 17.59
C THR A 165 -10.96 14.16 17.24
N LYS A 166 -10.21 14.52 16.18
CA LYS A 166 -10.01 15.92 15.76
C LYS A 166 -11.32 16.55 15.30
N ARG A 167 -12.11 15.87 14.46
CA ARG A 167 -13.41 16.38 13.97
C ARG A 167 -14.40 16.54 15.10
N TYR A 168 -14.52 15.55 15.99
CA TYR A 168 -15.42 15.60 17.14
C TYR A 168 -15.07 16.75 18.08
N ARG A 169 -13.79 16.90 18.45
CA ARG A 169 -13.32 18.03 19.29
C ARG A 169 -13.44 19.38 18.60
N GLY A 170 -13.30 19.42 17.28
CA GLY A 170 -13.43 20.63 16.46
C GLY A 170 -14.87 20.99 16.10
N GLY A 171 -15.87 20.23 16.54
CA GLY A 171 -17.28 20.45 16.19
C GLY A 171 -17.61 20.22 14.71
N VAL A 172 -16.73 19.53 13.97
CA VAL A 172 -16.98 19.14 12.57
C VAL A 172 -17.89 17.90 12.59
N PRO A 173 -19.06 17.95 11.94
CA PRO A 173 -19.99 16.82 11.95
C PRO A 173 -19.33 15.52 11.46
N ILE A 174 -19.62 14.41 12.14
CA ILE A 174 -19.26 13.04 11.71
C ILE A 174 -20.57 12.29 11.47
N SER A 175 -20.77 11.83 10.26
CA SER A 175 -21.98 11.11 9.88
C SER A 175 -21.91 9.66 10.38
N VAL A 176 -23.05 9.09 10.80
CA VAL A 176 -23.10 7.73 11.36
C VAL A 176 -22.56 6.66 10.39
N HIS A 177 -22.77 6.81 9.09
CA HIS A 177 -22.27 5.85 8.10
C HIS A 177 -20.74 5.81 8.03
N GLU A 178 -20.04 6.89 8.40
CA GLU A 178 -18.57 6.95 8.40
C GLU A 178 -17.97 5.97 9.43
N PHE A 179 -18.71 5.68 10.50
CA PHE A 179 -18.33 4.66 11.50
C PHE A 179 -18.43 3.23 10.97
N LEU A 180 -19.17 3.00 9.87
CA LEU A 180 -19.25 1.68 9.25
C LEU A 180 -17.99 1.39 8.43
N TYR A 181 -17.28 2.40 7.92
CA TYR A 181 -16.13 2.19 7.04
C TYR A 181 -15.05 1.28 7.65
N PRO A 182 -14.52 1.55 8.87
CA PRO A 182 -13.48 0.69 9.45
C PRO A 182 -13.97 -0.74 9.70
N LEU A 183 -15.27 -0.91 9.98
CA LEU A 183 -15.87 -2.22 10.18
C LEU A 183 -15.93 -3.01 8.89
N MET A 184 -16.36 -2.38 7.80
CA MET A 184 -16.41 -3.03 6.48
C MET A 184 -15.00 -3.42 6.02
N GLN A 185 -14.04 -2.50 6.09
CA GLN A 185 -12.65 -2.79 5.74
C GLN A 185 -12.08 -3.93 6.62
N GLY A 186 -12.38 -3.93 7.91
CA GLY A 186 -11.92 -4.99 8.80
C GLY A 186 -12.60 -6.33 8.54
N TYR A 187 -13.88 -6.34 8.17
CA TYR A 187 -14.61 -7.54 7.78
C TYR A 187 -14.10 -8.14 6.46
N ASP A 188 -13.58 -7.32 5.55
CA ASP A 188 -12.89 -7.81 4.35
C ASP A 188 -11.75 -8.76 4.73
N SER A 189 -11.02 -8.48 5.82
CA SER A 189 -9.94 -9.35 6.29
C SER A 189 -10.44 -10.68 6.84
N VAL A 190 -11.62 -10.69 7.46
CA VAL A 190 -12.32 -11.91 7.91
C VAL A 190 -12.76 -12.74 6.71
N ALA A 191 -13.37 -12.12 5.71
CA ALA A 191 -13.84 -12.80 4.50
C ALA A 191 -12.68 -13.38 3.68
N LEU A 192 -11.56 -12.66 3.60
CA LEU A 192 -10.38 -13.05 2.84
C LEU A 192 -9.41 -13.96 3.60
N GLN A 193 -9.61 -14.14 4.92
CA GLN A 193 -8.71 -14.88 5.81
C GLN A 193 -7.27 -14.38 5.68
N SER A 194 -7.09 -13.06 5.80
CA SER A 194 -5.80 -12.40 5.55
C SER A 194 -4.77 -12.76 6.62
N ASP A 195 -3.54 -13.07 6.21
CA ASP A 195 -2.39 -13.29 7.11
C ASP A 195 -1.64 -11.99 7.40
N LEU A 196 -1.65 -11.06 6.43
CA LEU A 196 -1.05 -9.73 6.50
C LEU A 196 -1.95 -8.75 5.74
N GLU A 197 -2.21 -7.58 6.30
CA GLU A 197 -2.81 -6.47 5.55
C GLU A 197 -1.82 -5.30 5.46
N LEU A 198 -1.66 -4.80 4.24
CA LEU A 198 -0.80 -3.67 3.89
C LEU A 198 -1.62 -2.38 3.79
N GLY A 199 -1.07 -1.27 4.25
CA GLY A 199 -1.66 0.05 4.04
C GLY A 199 -0.66 1.19 4.22
N GLY A 200 -1.11 2.42 3.97
CA GLY A 200 -0.37 3.62 4.39
C GLY A 200 -0.41 3.81 5.90
N THR A 201 0.43 4.68 6.44
CA THR A 201 0.42 5.03 7.87
C THR A 201 -0.91 5.61 8.34
N ASP A 202 -1.66 6.24 7.45
CA ASP A 202 -3.02 6.75 7.67
C ASP A 202 -4.08 5.65 7.85
N GLN A 203 -3.78 4.40 7.48
CA GLN A 203 -4.71 3.27 7.57
C GLN A 203 -4.55 2.46 8.86
N LYS A 204 -3.56 2.74 9.71
CA LYS A 204 -3.20 1.91 10.89
C LYS A 204 -4.41 1.50 11.74
N PHE A 205 -5.32 2.44 12.01
CA PHE A 205 -6.53 2.14 12.78
C PHE A 205 -7.42 1.09 12.09
N ASN A 206 -7.70 1.25 10.79
CA ASN A 206 -8.58 0.32 10.07
C ASN A 206 -7.94 -1.07 9.97
N LEU A 207 -6.62 -1.13 9.77
CA LEU A 207 -5.85 -2.39 9.75
C LEU A 207 -5.94 -3.13 11.11
N LEU A 208 -5.94 -2.39 12.23
CA LEU A 208 -6.15 -2.93 13.57
C LEU A 208 -7.57 -3.45 13.77
N VAL A 209 -8.59 -2.76 13.22
CA VAL A 209 -9.98 -3.25 13.28
C VAL A 209 -10.09 -4.61 12.59
N GLY A 210 -9.48 -4.81 11.43
CA GLY A 210 -9.45 -6.12 10.75
C GLY A 210 -8.82 -7.22 11.61
N ARG A 211 -7.68 -6.91 12.25
CA ARG A 211 -7.01 -7.84 13.18
C ARG A 211 -7.90 -8.24 14.36
N GLU A 212 -8.59 -7.29 14.98
CA GLU A 212 -9.48 -7.59 16.11
C GLU A 212 -10.74 -8.35 15.68
N LEU A 213 -11.33 -7.99 14.53
CA LEU A 213 -12.48 -8.71 14.00
C LEU A 213 -12.15 -10.17 13.67
N GLN A 214 -10.98 -10.47 13.12
CA GLN A 214 -10.58 -11.86 12.90
C GLN A 214 -10.57 -12.68 14.20
N LYS A 215 -10.11 -12.10 15.32
CA LYS A 215 -10.17 -12.77 16.64
C LYS A 215 -11.62 -13.03 17.08
N GLU A 216 -12.50 -12.04 16.93
CA GLU A 216 -13.92 -12.14 17.26
C GLU A 216 -14.65 -13.22 16.44
N TYR A 217 -14.15 -13.50 15.23
CA TYR A 217 -14.64 -14.56 14.35
C TYR A 217 -13.87 -15.89 14.51
N GLY A 218 -12.99 -16.00 15.52
CA GLY A 218 -12.22 -17.21 15.79
C GLY A 218 -11.14 -17.53 14.76
N GLN A 219 -10.77 -16.57 13.92
CA GLN A 219 -9.68 -16.69 12.95
C GLN A 219 -8.34 -16.31 13.59
N GLU A 220 -7.25 -16.78 12.98
CA GLU A 220 -5.92 -16.27 13.31
C GLU A 220 -5.80 -14.82 12.85
N PRO A 221 -5.38 -13.88 13.73
CA PRO A 221 -5.31 -12.47 13.39
C PRO A 221 -4.21 -12.18 12.36
N GLN A 222 -4.51 -11.29 11.41
CA GLN A 222 -3.57 -10.77 10.44
C GLN A 222 -2.47 -9.95 11.13
N CYS A 223 -1.27 -9.98 10.57
CA CYS A 223 -0.29 -8.94 10.82
C CYS A 223 -0.66 -7.68 10.02
N ILE A 224 -0.04 -6.57 10.36
CA ILE A 224 -0.26 -5.24 9.80
C ILE A 224 1.09 -4.74 9.33
N LEU A 225 1.18 -4.32 8.08
CA LEU A 225 2.36 -3.66 7.54
C LEU A 225 1.97 -2.28 7.06
N THR A 226 2.52 -1.24 7.67
CA THR A 226 2.33 0.14 7.20
C THR A 226 3.54 0.58 6.40
N MET A 227 3.28 1.25 5.28
CA MET A 227 4.31 1.89 4.46
C MET A 227 4.24 3.41 4.67
N PRO A 228 5.38 4.11 4.68
CA PRO A 228 5.39 5.57 4.70
C PRO A 228 4.72 6.11 3.44
N LEU A 229 4.13 7.30 3.56
CA LEU A 229 3.61 8.02 2.41
C LEU A 229 4.78 8.62 1.63
N LEU A 230 4.82 8.39 0.31
CA LEU A 230 5.85 8.98 -0.53
C LEU A 230 5.73 10.50 -0.49
N VAL A 231 6.81 11.18 -0.13
CA VAL A 231 6.93 12.64 -0.22
C VAL A 231 6.95 13.04 -1.70
N GLY A 232 6.26 14.14 -2.05
CA GLY A 232 6.17 14.64 -3.40
C GLY A 232 7.43 15.39 -3.85
N LEU A 233 7.36 15.97 -5.04
CA LEU A 233 8.48 16.70 -5.66
C LEU A 233 8.99 17.89 -4.83
N ASP A 234 8.15 18.45 -3.96
CA ASP A 234 8.52 19.55 -3.06
C ASP A 234 9.37 19.12 -1.85
N GLY A 235 9.47 17.82 -1.57
CA GLY A 235 10.30 17.30 -0.47
C GLY A 235 9.71 17.45 0.94
N VAL A 236 8.48 17.95 1.08
CA VAL A 236 7.84 18.20 2.38
C VAL A 236 6.50 17.48 2.48
N GLU A 237 5.64 17.68 1.49
CA GLU A 237 4.27 17.21 1.49
C GLU A 237 4.16 15.83 0.86
N LYS A 238 3.19 15.04 1.30
CA LYS A 238 2.89 13.78 0.62
C LYS A 238 2.56 14.01 -0.86
N MET A 239 2.97 13.08 -1.70
CA MET A 239 2.68 13.08 -3.13
C MET A 239 1.17 13.06 -3.37
N SER A 240 0.66 14.05 -4.11
CA SER A 240 -0.77 14.19 -4.41
C SER A 240 -0.99 14.94 -5.72
N LYS A 241 -1.95 14.46 -6.53
CA LYS A 241 -2.42 15.19 -7.71
C LYS A 241 -2.92 16.60 -7.38
N SER A 242 -3.64 16.75 -6.27
CA SER A 242 -4.22 18.04 -5.86
C SER A 242 -3.18 19.10 -5.48
N LYS A 243 -1.97 18.68 -5.11
CA LYS A 243 -0.85 19.57 -4.77
C LYS A 243 0.08 19.84 -5.95
N GLY A 244 -0.14 19.17 -7.09
CA GLY A 244 0.74 19.29 -8.26
C GLY A 244 2.16 18.74 -8.05
N ASN A 245 2.42 18.02 -6.96
CA ASN A 245 3.74 17.52 -6.56
C ASN A 245 3.94 16.03 -6.91
N TYR A 246 3.23 15.52 -7.92
CA TYR A 246 3.15 14.10 -8.24
C TYR A 246 3.91 13.72 -9.51
N ILE A 247 4.23 12.44 -9.62
CA ILE A 247 4.70 11.79 -10.84
C ILE A 247 3.68 10.70 -11.19
N GLY A 248 2.85 10.95 -12.20
CA GLY A 248 1.90 9.99 -12.74
C GLY A 248 2.61 8.88 -13.50
N ILE A 249 2.11 7.65 -13.39
CA ILE A 249 2.78 6.51 -14.06
C ILE A 249 2.52 6.46 -15.58
N ASN A 250 1.51 7.19 -16.05
CA ASN A 250 1.15 7.30 -17.47
C ASN A 250 1.67 8.59 -18.11
N GLU A 251 2.48 9.39 -17.38
CA GLU A 251 3.08 10.59 -17.94
C GLU A 251 4.08 10.25 -19.05
N PRO A 252 4.35 11.14 -20.02
CA PRO A 252 5.40 10.91 -21.00
C PRO A 252 6.76 10.63 -20.34
N ALA A 253 7.54 9.69 -20.90
CA ALA A 253 8.84 9.29 -20.38
C ALA A 253 9.77 10.47 -20.03
N ASN A 254 9.83 11.49 -20.87
CA ASN A 254 10.65 12.68 -20.65
C ASN A 254 10.17 13.54 -19.47
N GLU A 255 8.85 13.61 -19.24
CA GLU A 255 8.27 14.33 -18.10
C GLU A 255 8.52 13.57 -16.80
N MET A 256 8.27 12.25 -16.81
CA MET A 256 8.56 11.36 -15.69
C MET A 256 10.03 11.43 -15.29
N PHE A 257 10.94 11.30 -16.26
CA PHE A 257 12.39 11.42 -16.03
C PHE A 257 12.76 12.79 -15.46
N GLY A 258 12.28 13.88 -16.08
CA GLY A 258 12.55 15.24 -15.63
C GLY A 258 12.07 15.51 -14.20
N LYS A 259 10.90 15.00 -13.82
CA LYS A 259 10.37 15.10 -12.46
C LYS A 259 11.17 14.28 -11.44
N VAL A 260 11.65 13.09 -11.81
CA VAL A 260 12.58 12.35 -10.94
C VAL A 260 13.90 13.12 -10.78
N MET A 261 14.41 13.74 -11.84
CA MET A 261 15.65 14.52 -11.77
C MET A 261 15.50 15.81 -10.94
N SER A 262 14.29 16.33 -10.74
CA SER A 262 14.05 17.56 -9.99
C SER A 262 14.05 17.38 -8.46
N ILE A 263 14.02 16.15 -7.95
CA ILE A 263 14.08 15.91 -6.50
C ILE A 263 15.47 16.22 -5.93
N SER A 264 15.51 16.57 -4.64
CA SER A 264 16.77 16.80 -3.93
C SER A 264 17.60 15.52 -3.81
N ASP A 265 18.91 15.68 -3.65
CA ASP A 265 19.82 14.54 -3.51
C ASP A 265 19.55 13.75 -2.22
N GLU A 266 19.05 14.41 -1.19
CA GLU A 266 18.59 13.78 0.05
C GLU A 266 17.32 12.96 -0.17
N LEU A 267 16.32 13.53 -0.87
CA LEU A 267 15.04 12.87 -1.12
C LEU A 267 15.18 11.64 -2.04
N MET A 268 16.15 11.65 -2.95
CA MET A 268 16.44 10.53 -3.85
C MET A 268 16.58 9.19 -3.10
N TRP A 269 17.19 9.18 -1.91
CA TRP A 269 17.43 7.93 -1.18
C TRP A 269 16.15 7.30 -0.63
N SER A 270 15.16 8.12 -0.23
CA SER A 270 13.85 7.60 0.15
C SER A 270 13.11 7.04 -1.06
N TYR A 271 13.23 7.70 -2.22
CA TYR A 271 12.68 7.18 -3.49
C TYR A 271 13.34 5.86 -3.89
N PHE A 272 14.66 5.72 -3.80
CA PHE A 272 15.34 4.44 -4.02
C PHE A 272 14.79 3.35 -3.08
N THR A 273 14.69 3.65 -1.79
CA THR A 273 14.26 2.68 -0.78
C THR A 273 12.83 2.17 -1.05
N LEU A 274 11.92 3.07 -1.43
CA LEU A 274 10.49 2.80 -1.58
C LEU A 274 10.05 2.40 -3.00
N LEU A 275 10.80 2.81 -4.02
CA LEU A 275 10.41 2.65 -5.42
C LEU A 275 11.32 1.72 -6.20
N SER A 276 12.61 1.62 -5.87
CA SER A 276 13.56 0.81 -6.63
C SER A 276 13.47 -0.67 -6.26
N PHE A 277 13.69 -1.54 -7.25
CA PHE A 277 13.85 -2.98 -7.05
C PHE A 277 15.31 -3.39 -6.80
N ARG A 278 16.26 -2.45 -6.85
CA ARG A 278 17.67 -2.72 -6.52
C ARG A 278 17.81 -3.20 -5.07
N PRO A 279 18.73 -4.13 -4.77
CA PRO A 279 19.02 -4.53 -3.39
C PRO A 279 19.48 -3.36 -2.52
N MET A 280 19.17 -3.39 -1.22
CA MET A 280 19.61 -2.34 -0.29
C MET A 280 21.14 -2.21 -0.23
N ALA A 281 21.87 -3.32 -0.35
CA ALA A 281 23.33 -3.30 -0.40
C ALA A 281 23.88 -2.45 -1.56
N GLU A 282 23.21 -2.46 -2.71
CA GLU A 282 23.59 -1.63 -3.86
C GLU A 282 23.27 -0.16 -3.62
N ILE A 283 22.11 0.13 -3.03
CA ILE A 283 21.70 1.48 -2.65
C ILE A 283 22.67 2.07 -1.61
N ASP A 284 23.07 1.29 -0.62
CA ASP A 284 23.99 1.73 0.43
C ASP A 284 25.42 1.92 -0.11
N LEU A 285 25.85 1.11 -1.09
CA LEU A 285 27.09 1.36 -1.82
C LEU A 285 27.03 2.69 -2.58
N MET A 286 25.94 2.97 -3.30
CA MET A 286 25.76 4.26 -3.99
C MET A 286 25.82 5.44 -3.03
N LYS A 287 25.23 5.34 -1.83
CA LYS A 287 25.34 6.37 -0.79
C LYS A 287 26.79 6.59 -0.35
N GLN A 288 27.55 5.52 -0.14
CA GLN A 288 28.97 5.60 0.24
C GLN A 288 29.82 6.24 -0.86
N GLU A 289 29.60 5.87 -2.12
CA GLU A 289 30.29 6.46 -3.26
C GLU A 289 29.99 7.96 -3.40
N VAL A 290 28.74 8.38 -3.20
CA VAL A 290 28.36 9.80 -3.21
C VAL A 290 29.05 10.54 -2.06
N ALA A 291 29.08 9.96 -0.86
CA ALA A 291 29.83 10.52 0.27
C ALA A 291 31.35 10.59 0.00
N ALA A 292 31.88 9.72 -0.86
CA ALA A 292 33.27 9.69 -1.31
C ALA A 292 33.55 10.59 -2.54
N GLY A 293 32.55 11.31 -3.06
CA GLY A 293 32.71 12.29 -4.14
C GLY A 293 32.08 11.92 -5.49
N ARG A 294 31.39 10.79 -5.61
CA ARG A 294 30.58 10.49 -6.81
C ARG A 294 29.47 11.54 -6.94
N ASN A 295 29.21 11.99 -8.18
CA ASN A 295 28.15 12.97 -8.41
C ASN A 295 26.77 12.35 -8.12
N PRO A 296 25.96 12.90 -7.19
CA PRO A 296 24.62 12.38 -6.87
C PRO A 296 23.66 12.43 -8.07
N ARG A 297 23.92 13.30 -9.06
CA ARG A 297 23.19 13.31 -10.34
C ARG A 297 23.20 11.94 -11.02
N ASP A 298 24.33 11.22 -10.97
CA ASP A 298 24.45 9.92 -11.63
C ASP A 298 23.53 8.89 -10.98
N CYS A 299 23.36 8.96 -9.66
CA CYS A 299 22.40 8.12 -8.94
C CYS A 299 20.95 8.50 -9.28
N LYS A 300 20.64 9.80 -9.41
CA LYS A 300 19.29 10.25 -9.86
C LYS A 300 18.97 9.77 -11.26
N VAL A 301 19.95 9.78 -12.17
CA VAL A 301 19.80 9.23 -13.52
C VAL A 301 19.44 7.75 -13.46
N LEU A 302 20.12 6.94 -12.63
CA LEU A 302 19.82 5.52 -12.47
C LEU A 302 18.38 5.29 -11.98
N LEU A 303 17.94 6.08 -10.99
CA LEU A 303 16.56 6.03 -10.49
C LEU A 303 15.54 6.43 -11.57
N GLY A 304 15.81 7.53 -12.29
CA GLY A 304 14.95 8.02 -13.36
C GLY A 304 14.81 7.02 -14.50
N GLN A 305 15.91 6.40 -14.92
CA GLN A 305 15.91 5.35 -15.94
C GLN A 305 15.13 4.12 -15.48
N GLU A 306 15.32 3.66 -14.25
CA GLU A 306 14.59 2.50 -13.71
C GLU A 306 13.07 2.76 -13.68
N ILE A 307 12.65 3.94 -13.23
CA ILE A 307 11.23 4.32 -13.17
C ILE A 307 10.64 4.40 -14.59
N VAL A 308 11.32 5.05 -15.52
CA VAL A 308 10.85 5.16 -16.92
C VAL A 308 10.81 3.81 -17.61
N GLU A 309 11.83 2.96 -17.40
CA GLU A 309 11.87 1.62 -17.99
C GLU A 309 10.67 0.78 -17.54
N ARG A 310 10.32 0.86 -16.25
CA ARG A 310 9.21 0.12 -15.66
C ARG A 310 7.85 0.46 -16.27
N PHE A 311 7.58 1.75 -16.49
CA PHE A 311 6.26 2.21 -16.96
C PHE A 311 6.19 2.48 -18.46
N HIS A 312 7.34 2.47 -19.15
CA HIS A 312 7.44 2.60 -20.60
C HIS A 312 8.27 1.46 -21.19
N SER A 313 9.57 1.70 -21.38
CA SER A 313 10.50 0.73 -21.96
C SER A 313 11.94 1.16 -21.71
N GLN A 314 12.86 0.22 -21.82
CA GLN A 314 14.29 0.49 -21.75
C GLN A 314 14.73 1.53 -22.80
N GLN A 315 14.19 1.46 -24.01
CA GLN A 315 14.49 2.44 -25.07
C GLN A 315 13.99 3.84 -24.72
N ALA A 316 12.82 3.97 -24.09
CA ALA A 316 12.31 5.25 -23.63
C ALA A 316 13.17 5.83 -22.50
N ALA A 317 13.68 5.00 -21.59
CA ALA A 317 14.57 5.41 -20.52
C ALA A 317 15.93 5.95 -21.03
N ILE A 318 16.50 5.30 -22.05
CA ILE A 318 17.73 5.75 -22.71
C ILE A 318 17.48 7.10 -23.40
N LYS A 319 16.41 7.19 -24.20
CA LYS A 319 16.07 8.42 -24.92
C LYS A 319 15.77 9.59 -23.98
N ALA A 320 15.10 9.34 -22.86
CA ALA A 320 14.80 10.39 -21.88
C ALA A 320 16.06 11.00 -21.26
N LEU A 321 17.11 10.19 -21.02
CA LEU A 321 18.40 10.69 -20.58
C LEU A 321 19.12 11.49 -21.68
N GLU A 322 19.11 11.01 -22.92
CA GLU A 322 19.67 11.75 -24.06
C GLU A 322 19.01 13.12 -24.22
N ASP A 323 17.67 13.16 -24.30
CA ASP A 323 16.88 14.37 -24.40
C ASP A 323 17.12 15.33 -23.22
N PHE A 324 17.31 14.80 -22.01
CA PHE A 324 17.63 15.60 -20.82
C PHE A 324 19.03 16.23 -20.89
N ASN A 325 20.02 15.51 -21.42
CA ASN A 325 21.39 16.02 -21.57
C ASN A 325 21.51 17.08 -22.69
N HIS A 326 20.56 17.11 -23.63
CA HIS A 326 20.52 18.08 -24.73
C HIS A 326 19.77 19.39 -24.40
N ARG A 327 19.19 19.51 -23.20
CA ARG A 327 18.51 20.72 -22.71
C ARG A 327 19.43 21.58 -21.87
#